data_AF-A0AAD6A7C2-F1
#
_entry.id   AF-A0AAD6A7C2-F1
#
_cell.length_a   1.000
_cell.length_b   1.000
_cell.length_c   1.000
_cell.angle_alpha   90.00
_cell.angle_beta   90.00
_cell.angle_gamma   90.00
#
_symmetry.space_group_name_H-M   'P 1'
#
loop_
_entity.id
_entity.type
_entity.pdbx_description
1 polymer ?
#
loop_
_entity_poly.entity_id
_entity_poly.type
_entity_poly.pdbx_seq_one_letter_code
_entity_poly.pdbx_strand_id
1 'polypeptide(L)'
;MVVANNEIRLREIQARIIADQDVFSVLAHITVMGAYNTQRVLAFLDVLYDRLVPPEERDKVRSVHVVIWDNVAFHHSRDVRAWFEAHPHKAMEFLPPYSPFLNPIEEFFSAWRWKVYDHHPHDKGDRRQRADQ
;
A
#
# COMPACT_ATOMS: atom_id res chain seq x y z
N MET A 1 -3.04 -26.28 2.76
CA MET A 1 -2.64 -25.97 4.16
C MET A 1 -2.09 -24.54 4.34
N VAL A 2 -1.45 -23.93 3.33
CA VAL A 2 -0.88 -22.56 3.43
C VAL A 2 -1.95 -21.43 3.37
N VAL A 3 -2.99 -21.57 2.55
CA VAL A 3 -4.02 -20.52 2.33
C VAL A 3 -4.79 -20.18 3.60
N ALA A 4 -5.23 -21.18 4.36
CA ALA A 4 -5.96 -20.98 5.61
C ALA A 4 -5.12 -20.24 6.66
N ASN A 5 -3.79 -20.42 6.64
CA ASN A 5 -2.90 -19.79 7.59
C ASN A 5 -2.73 -18.29 7.34
N ASN A 6 -2.66 -17.89 6.06
CA ASN A 6 -2.58 -16.49 5.68
C ASN A 6 -3.90 -15.74 5.97
N GLU A 7 -5.04 -16.38 5.72
CA GLU A 7 -6.36 -15.82 6.06
C GLU A 7 -6.50 -15.52 7.55
N ILE A 8 -6.11 -16.47 8.41
CA ILE A 8 -6.14 -16.30 9.86
C ILE A 8 -5.24 -15.14 10.27
N ARG A 9 -3.99 -15.11 9.77
CA ARG A 9 -3.02 -14.06 10.08
C ARG A 9 -3.48 -12.68 9.63
N LEU A 10 -4.10 -12.56 8.47
CA LEU A 10 -4.62 -11.28 7.98
C LEU A 10 -5.82 -10.79 8.78
N ARG A 11 -6.70 -11.70 9.24
CA ARG A 11 -7.79 -11.34 10.16
C ARG A 11 -7.24 -10.84 11.49
N GLU A 12 -6.18 -11.45 12.01
CA GLU A 12 -5.50 -10.98 13.23
C GLU A 12 -4.87 -9.60 13.02
N ILE A 13 -4.18 -9.37 11.89
CA ILE A 13 -3.61 -8.05 11.56
C ILE A 13 -4.71 -7.00 11.44
N GLN A 14 -5.81 -7.31 10.74
CA GLN A 14 -6.95 -6.41 10.59
C GLN A 14 -7.59 -6.09 11.94
N ALA A 15 -7.80 -7.09 12.81
CA ALA A 15 -8.35 -6.88 14.14
C ALA A 15 -7.44 -5.99 15.00
N ARG A 16 -6.11 -6.16 14.89
CA ARG A 16 -5.14 -5.29 15.56
C ARG A 16 -5.19 -3.87 15.04
N ILE A 17 -5.26 -3.65 13.72
CA ILE A 17 -5.40 -2.31 13.12
C ILE A 17 -6.71 -1.64 13.58
N ILE A 18 -7.82 -2.38 13.68
CA ILE A 18 -9.10 -1.82 14.14
C ILE A 18 -9.05 -1.46 15.64
N ALA A 19 -8.40 -2.30 16.44
CA ALA A 19 -8.25 -2.07 17.89
C ALA A 19 -7.25 -0.95 18.21
N ASP A 20 -6.24 -0.79 17.36
CA ASP A 20 -5.23 0.25 17.44
C ASP A 20 -5.77 1.52 16.78
N GLN A 21 -6.34 2.42 17.58
CA GLN A 21 -6.91 3.69 17.08
C GLN A 21 -5.84 4.69 16.58
N ASP A 22 -4.58 4.27 16.47
CA ASP A 22 -3.50 5.08 15.95
C ASP A 22 -3.61 5.21 14.42
N VAL A 23 -4.27 6.29 14.02
CA VAL A 23 -4.27 6.98 12.73
C VAL A 23 -3.64 6.22 11.56
N PHE A 24 -4.49 5.80 10.61
CA PHE A 24 -4.08 5.55 9.23
C PHE A 24 -3.31 6.77 8.70
N SER A 25 -2.00 6.62 8.52
CA SER A 25 -1.14 7.65 7.96
C SER A 25 -0.45 7.14 6.70
N VAL A 26 -0.26 8.04 5.73
CA VAL A 26 0.48 7.72 4.51
C VAL A 26 1.97 7.83 4.82
N LEU A 27 2.64 6.69 4.88
CA LEU A 27 4.08 6.62 5.19
C LEU A 27 4.95 6.98 3.97
N ALA A 28 4.57 6.53 2.78
CA ALA A 28 5.27 6.83 1.55
C ALA A 28 4.31 6.74 0.36
N HIS A 29 4.52 7.58 -0.66
CA HIS A 29 3.87 7.46 -1.95
C HIS A 29 4.89 7.71 -3.08
N ILE A 30 4.76 7.01 -4.20
CA ILE A 30 5.50 7.30 -5.42
C ILE A 30 4.50 7.28 -6.57
N THR A 31 4.33 8.42 -7.23
CA THR A 31 3.44 8.55 -8.39
C THR A 31 4.27 8.41 -9.65
N VAL A 32 3.89 7.47 -10.52
CA VAL A 32 4.61 7.24 -11.78
C VAL A 32 3.62 7.22 -12.94
N MET A 33 4.02 7.83 -14.06
CA MET A 33 3.28 7.71 -15.31
C MET A 33 3.53 6.33 -15.95
N GLY A 34 2.46 5.69 -16.43
CA GLY A 34 2.51 4.36 -17.04
C GLY A 34 2.47 3.20 -16.04
N ALA A 35 2.50 1.97 -16.56
CA ALA A 35 2.29 0.75 -15.78
C ALA A 35 3.37 0.53 -14.70
N TYR A 36 2.95 0.01 -13.54
CA TYR A 36 3.87 -0.42 -12.50
C TYR A 36 4.51 -1.78 -12.85
N ASN A 37 5.70 -2.04 -12.32
CA ASN A 37 6.45 -3.28 -12.56
C ASN A 37 7.35 -3.62 -11.38
N THR A 38 8.03 -4.77 -11.45
CA THR A 38 8.93 -5.26 -10.41
C THR A 38 10.00 -4.24 -10.00
N GLN A 39 10.65 -3.58 -10.96
CA GLN A 39 11.71 -2.62 -10.65
C GLN A 39 11.19 -1.41 -9.86
N ARG A 40 10.00 -0.93 -10.21
CA ARG A 40 9.35 0.17 -9.50
C ARG A 40 8.91 -0.25 -8.09
N VAL A 41 8.46 -1.50 -7.90
CA VAL A 41 8.18 -2.05 -6.55
C VAL A 41 9.44 -2.09 -5.69
N LEU A 42 10.56 -2.58 -6.23
CA LEU A 42 11.83 -2.65 -5.50
C LEU A 42 12.31 -1.26 -5.07
N ALA A 43 12.28 -0.29 -5.97
CA ALA A 43 12.64 1.10 -5.64
C ALA A 43 11.72 1.69 -4.55
N PHE A 44 10.43 1.37 -4.58
CA PHE A 44 9.51 1.77 -3.51
C PHE A 44 9.84 1.09 -2.17
N LEU A 45 10.18 -0.19 -2.19
CA LEU A 45 10.55 -0.95 -1.00
C LEU A 45 11.81 -0.40 -0.34
N ASP A 46 12.81 0.01 -1.10
CA ASP A 46 14.02 0.67 -0.59
C ASP A 46 13.66 1.97 0.15
N VAL A 47 12.84 2.83 -0.47
CA VAL A 47 12.35 4.07 0.15
C VAL A 47 11.56 3.79 1.44
N LEU A 48 10.72 2.76 1.43
CA LEU A 48 9.93 2.37 2.60
C LEU A 48 10.81 1.81 3.72
N TYR A 49 11.86 1.06 3.38
CA TYR A 49 12.81 0.51 4.33
C TYR A 49 13.60 1.62 5.02
N ASP A 50 14.18 2.54 4.25
CA ASP A 50 14.95 3.67 4.78
C ASP A 50 14.15 4.55 5.74
N ARG A 51 12.85 4.70 5.50
CA ARG A 51 11.96 5.50 6.35
C ARG A 51 11.54 4.79 7.64
N LEU A 52 11.43 3.46 7.62
CA LEU A 52 10.91 2.67 8.75
C LEU A 52 12.00 2.02 9.59
N VAL A 53 13.19 1.80 9.03
CA VAL A 53 14.30 1.12 9.69
C VAL A 53 15.55 2.01 9.62
N PRO A 54 15.76 2.86 10.64
CA PRO A 54 16.94 3.70 10.73
C PRO A 54 18.23 2.88 10.68
N PRO A 55 19.33 3.40 10.11
CA PRO A 55 20.59 2.67 9.98
C PRO A 55 21.09 1.99 11.27
N GLU A 56 20.92 2.64 12.41
CA GLU A 56 21.32 2.17 13.74
C GLU A 56 20.52 0.97 14.26
N GLU A 57 19.36 0.69 13.65
CA GLU A 57 18.47 -0.42 14.02
C GLU A 57 18.57 -1.60 13.04
N ARG A 58 19.24 -1.44 11.89
CA ARG A 58 19.28 -2.48 10.83
C ARG A 58 19.95 -3.79 11.26
N ASP A 59 20.86 -3.70 12.23
CA ASP A 59 21.54 -4.88 12.81
C ASP A 59 20.77 -5.47 14.00
N LYS A 60 19.67 -4.84 14.43
CA LYS A 60 18.90 -5.20 15.62
C LYS A 60 17.46 -5.44 15.24
N VAL A 61 17.09 -6.69 14.95
CA VAL A 61 15.70 -7.05 14.63
C VAL A 61 14.81 -6.94 15.88
N ARG A 62 14.36 -5.72 16.19
CA ARG A 62 13.49 -5.40 17.33
C ARG A 62 12.01 -5.35 16.93
N SER A 63 11.75 -5.03 15.67
CA SER A 63 10.41 -4.92 15.10
C SER A 63 10.40 -5.48 13.68
N VAL A 64 9.30 -6.15 13.32
CA VAL A 64 9.04 -6.63 11.96
C VAL A 64 7.81 -5.89 11.45
N HIS A 65 7.97 -5.18 10.34
CA HIS A 65 6.87 -4.55 9.62
C HIS A 65 6.33 -5.53 8.58
N VAL A 66 5.01 -5.74 8.57
CA VAL A 66 4.35 -6.61 7.59
C VAL A 66 3.83 -5.74 6.46
N VAL A 67 4.24 -6.04 5.23
CA VAL A 67 3.69 -5.45 4.01
C VAL A 67 2.63 -6.40 3.45
N ILE A 68 1.41 -5.90 3.27
CA ILE A 68 0.28 -6.67 2.74
C ILE A 68 0.08 -6.29 1.27
N TRP A 69 0.03 -7.30 0.40
CA TRP A 69 -0.08 -7.12 -1.05
C TRP A 69 -1.36 -7.73 -1.62
N ASP A 70 -1.85 -7.19 -2.73
CA ASP A 70 -2.73 -7.93 -3.64
C ASP A 70 -1.92 -8.90 -4.52
N ASN A 71 -2.61 -9.69 -5.34
CA ASN A 71 -2.01 -10.82 -6.08
C ASN A 71 -1.51 -10.47 -7.50
N VAL A 72 -1.17 -9.21 -7.78
CA VAL A 72 -0.60 -8.88 -9.11
C VAL A 72 0.75 -9.56 -9.32
N ALA A 73 0.99 -10.03 -10.55
CA ALA A 73 2.08 -10.96 -10.86
C ALA A 73 3.48 -10.46 -10.43
N PHE A 74 3.74 -9.15 -10.54
CA PHE A 74 5.05 -8.59 -10.23
C PHE A 74 5.36 -8.55 -8.71
N HIS A 75 4.35 -8.58 -7.82
CA HIS A 75 4.60 -8.75 -6.37
C HIS A 75 5.15 -10.13 -6.04
N HIS A 76 4.86 -11.14 -6.87
CA HIS A 76 5.37 -12.51 -6.69
C HIS A 76 6.70 -12.76 -7.40
N SER A 77 7.30 -11.74 -8.03
CA SER A 77 8.56 -11.88 -8.75
C SER A 77 9.69 -12.35 -7.83
N ARG A 78 10.64 -13.10 -8.40
CA ARG A 78 11.79 -13.64 -7.66
C ARG A 78 12.57 -12.52 -6.97
N ASP A 79 12.73 -11.39 -7.64
CA ASP A 79 13.52 -10.26 -7.12
C ASP A 79 12.85 -9.62 -5.90
N VAL A 80 11.51 -9.51 -5.89
CA VAL A 80 10.77 -9.03 -4.71
C VAL A 80 10.95 -9.99 -3.54
N ARG A 81 10.87 -11.30 -3.77
CA ARG A 81 11.10 -12.30 -2.70
C ARG A 81 12.52 -12.22 -2.14
N ALA A 82 13.51 -12.14 -3.03
CA ALA A 82 14.92 -12.00 -2.65
C ALA A 82 15.15 -10.71 -1.84
N TRP A 83 14.45 -9.64 -2.17
CA TRP A 83 14.48 -8.41 -1.37
C TRP A 83 13.97 -8.65 0.05
N PHE A 84 12.82 -9.30 0.24
CA PHE A 84 12.31 -9.60 1.59
C PHE A 84 13.22 -10.55 2.38
N GLU A 85 13.83 -11.53 1.72
CA GLU A 85 14.81 -12.44 2.34
C GLU A 85 16.06 -11.71 2.86
N ALA A 86 16.47 -10.63 2.17
CA ALA A 86 17.60 -9.79 2.58
C ALA A 86 17.27 -8.77 3.69
N HIS A 87 15.99 -8.55 4.01
CA HIS A 87 15.56 -7.51 4.95
C HIS A 87 14.73 -8.12 6.11
N PRO A 88 15.38 -8.63 7.18
CA PRO A 88 14.69 -9.37 8.25
C PRO A 88 13.67 -8.54 9.06
N HIS A 89 13.73 -7.21 8.95
CA HIS A 89 12.73 -6.29 9.52
C HIS A 89 11.43 -6.22 8.72
N LYS A 90 11.34 -6.89 7.57
CA LYS A 90 10.20 -6.84 6.67
C LYS A 90 9.68 -8.24 6.43
N ALA A 91 8.37 -8.41 6.57
CA ALA A 91 7.67 -9.61 6.13
C ALA A 91 6.67 -9.22 5.04
N MET A 92 6.42 -10.15 4.11
CA MET A 92 5.37 -9.99 3.10
C MET A 92 4.22 -10.95 3.39
N GLU A 93 3.00 -10.47 3.23
CA GLU A 93 1.78 -11.28 3.24
C GLU A 93 0.93 -10.93 2.02
N PHE A 94 0.26 -11.94 1.45
CA PHE A 94 -0.64 -11.76 0.32
C PHE A 94 -2.08 -11.91 0.78
N LEU A 95 -2.93 -11.01 0.29
CA LEU A 95 -4.37 -11.13 0.47
C LEU A 95 -4.88 -12.43 -0.18
N PRO A 96 -5.87 -13.11 0.41
CA PRO A 96 -6.53 -14.21 -0.25
C PRO A 96 -7.16 -13.71 -1.56
N PRO A 97 -7.19 -14.55 -2.61
CA PRO A 97 -7.86 -14.19 -3.85
C PRO A 97 -9.29 -13.70 -3.59
N TYR A 98 -9.69 -12.63 -4.29
CA TYR A 98 -11.05 -12.06 -4.23
C TYR A 98 -11.51 -11.60 -2.83
N SER A 99 -10.58 -11.20 -1.96
CA SER A 99 -10.90 -10.70 -0.61
C SER A 99 -10.60 -9.21 -0.40
N PRO A 100 -11.21 -8.29 -1.18
CA PRO A 100 -10.94 -6.85 -1.07
C PRO A 100 -11.37 -6.27 0.28
N PHE A 101 -12.33 -6.88 0.97
CA PHE A 101 -12.76 -6.51 2.33
C PHE A 101 -11.69 -6.72 3.41
N LEU A 102 -10.59 -7.43 3.09
CA LEU A 102 -9.42 -7.58 3.96
C LEU A 102 -8.33 -6.56 3.64
N ASN A 103 -8.49 -5.74 2.60
CA ASN A 103 -7.50 -4.75 2.20
C ASN A 103 -7.82 -3.39 2.85
N PRO A 104 -7.07 -2.95 3.89
CA PRO A 104 -7.40 -1.73 4.62
C PRO A 104 -7.34 -0.47 3.75
N ILE A 105 -6.61 -0.52 2.63
CA ILE A 105 -6.51 0.63 1.71
C ILE A 105 -7.83 0.91 0.98
N GLU A 106 -8.75 -0.06 0.88
CA GLU A 106 -10.05 0.14 0.24
C GLU A 106 -10.92 1.13 1.01
N GLU A 107 -10.84 1.14 2.35
CA GLU A 107 -11.52 2.13 3.18
C GLU A 107 -10.93 3.53 2.95
N PHE A 108 -9.59 3.64 2.89
CA PHE A 108 -8.91 4.89 2.58
C PHE A 108 -9.31 5.44 1.20
N PHE A 109 -9.31 4.60 0.16
CA PHE A 109 -9.69 5.02 -1.19
C PHE A 109 -11.18 5.35 -1.28
N SER A 110 -12.03 4.67 -0.53
CA SER A 110 -13.47 4.99 -0.47
C SER A 110 -13.69 6.38 0.11
N ALA A 111 -13.03 6.71 1.23
CA ALA A 111 -13.08 8.06 1.81
C ALA A 111 -12.49 9.13 0.88
N TRP A 112 -11.36 8.84 0.24
CA TRP A 112 -10.71 9.76 -0.70
C TRP A 112 -11.57 10.04 -1.94
N ARG A 113 -12.20 9.01 -2.50
CA ARG A 113 -13.09 9.11 -3.67
C ARG A 113 -14.23 10.11 -3.45
N TRP A 114 -14.87 10.06 -2.29
CA TRP A 114 -15.91 11.04 -1.93
C TRP A 114 -15.39 12.47 -1.96
N LYS A 115 -14.21 12.70 -1.39
CA LYS A 115 -13.56 14.03 -1.39
C LYS A 115 -13.23 14.51 -2.80
N VAL A 116 -12.76 13.64 -3.69
CA VAL A 116 -12.44 14.01 -5.07
C VAL A 116 -13.70 14.36 -5.87
N TYR A 117 -14.79 13.60 -5.71
CA TYR A 117 -16.03 13.88 -6.44
C TYR A 117 -16.75 15.14 -5.95
N ASP A 118 -16.69 15.45 -4.66
CA ASP A 118 -17.26 16.67 -4.11
C ASP A 118 -16.60 17.94 -4.71
N HIS A 119 -15.36 17.82 -5.17
CA HIS A 119 -14.62 18.90 -5.82
C HIS A 119 -14.90 19.11 -7.32
N HIS A 120 -15.91 18.42 -7.90
CA HIS A 120 -16.35 18.62 -9.30
C HIS A 120 -15.20 18.81 -10.31
N PRO A 121 -14.31 17.81 -10.48
CA PRO A 121 -13.07 17.97 -11.24
C PRO A 121 -13.27 18.33 -12.73
N HIS A 122 -14.49 18.27 -13.24
CA HIS A 122 -14.86 18.61 -14.62
C HIS A 122 -15.42 20.03 -14.81
N ASP A 123 -15.65 20.81 -13.75
CA ASP A 123 -16.31 22.13 -13.86
C ASP A 123 -15.38 23.31 -14.20
N LYS A 124 -14.10 23.05 -14.46
CA LYS A 124 -13.16 24.08 -14.93
C LYS A 124 -13.05 24.05 -16.45
N GLY A 125 -14.11 24.48 -17.15
CA GLY A 125 -14.05 24.46 -18.60
C GLY A 125 -15.20 25.03 -19.42
N ASP A 126 -16.01 25.99 -18.94
CA ASP A 126 -16.71 26.87 -19.89
C ASP A 126 -16.86 28.31 -19.36
N ARG A 127 -15.81 29.10 -19.58
CA ARG A 127 -15.88 30.57 -19.58
C ARG A 127 -15.28 31.09 -20.87
N ARG A 128 -15.87 30.71 -22.01
CA ARG A 128 -15.68 31.40 -23.29
C ARG A 128 -17.01 31.47 -24.05
N GLN A 129 -17.93 32.31 -23.56
CA GLN A 129 -18.95 33.00 -24.35
C GLN A 129 -19.86 33.81 -23.40
N ARG A 130 -19.43 35.02 -22.99
CA ARG A 130 -20.28 36.16 -22.63
C ARG A 130 -19.43 37.43 -22.68
N ALA A 131 -18.97 37.76 -23.87
CA ALA A 131 -18.64 39.11 -24.29
C ALA A 131 -19.14 39.15 -25.73
N ASP A 132 -20.32 39.75 -25.90
CA ASP A 132 -21.00 40.17 -27.14
C ASP A 132 -22.51 39.94 -27.01
N GLN A 133 -23.13 40.82 -26.22
CA GLN A 133 -24.51 41.33 -26.39
C GLN A 133 -24.72 42.50 -25.43
#